data_AF-A0A832MH34-F1
#
_entry.id   AF-A0A832MH34-F1
#
_cell.length_a   1.000
_cell.length_b   1.000
_cell.length_c   1.000
_cell.angle_alpha   90.00
_cell.angle_beta   90.00
_cell.angle_gamma   90.00
#
_symmetry.space_group_name_H-M   'P 1'
#
loop_
_entity.id
_entity.type
_entity.pdbx_description
1 polymer ?
#
loop_
_entity_poly.entity_id
_entity_poly.type
_entity_poly.pdbx_seq_one_letter_code
_entity_poly.pdbx_strand_id
1 'polypeptide(L)'
;MTDENKKFAEVKLQLDELGFLQKHLCPYCNSENLKLNHVDDVGTEWFRCEKCGSFCTYRKTKEKRELEEALAKPFQHDVLTIDDLIQILGSTVKHDNENKAITFLTMLLTYTEEDQINLGFLAESSTGKSYIPLELSWYFPEEDIIKLGYASPTSFFHGYGVLMLKEGIPVNWEMKPTKAKVKEDLELEKDNPSREDFETAYKRKMREWNQLLKGSYYLVDLHKKIIIFLDMPHDLLLQRLRSLLSHDEKEIVVWITDKKEKGGYRTKNIVVKGFATVVFCTAKFTMAEQEKTRLLLLSPEVNQEKLRETIALKIEKESDREAFNKRMLEDPQRKMLKDRVASIKAANIKHIKIPEEKRSQIYQQFLEDHRFLIPRHQRDITRLLAIIKAHALLNFMHRERVGDAIIVDDDDVAAGFRLYYGIAEANELGLPPEIFRIFQHLKPYLEDKENGVNRREFQQWYYNTYHKIIGNKAATEILKSLDSVGLLIEQPDPLDKRFMRYIPSDLGVKNSERAEKSTPPSKGIYLNKTGQI
;
A
#
# COMPACT_ATOMS: atom_id res chain seq x y z
N MET A 1 -40.89 54.90 22.54
CA MET A 1 -39.72 54.62 23.40
C MET A 1 -38.49 55.06 22.64
N THR A 2 -37.81 56.03 23.23
CA THR A 2 -36.42 56.54 23.09
C THR A 2 -35.48 55.99 22.01
N ASP A 3 -34.63 56.90 21.52
CA ASP A 3 -33.37 56.67 20.81
C ASP A 3 -32.67 55.37 21.21
N GLU A 4 -32.23 54.57 20.21
CA GLU A 4 -31.01 53.71 20.21
C GLU A 4 -31.03 52.51 19.22
N ASN A 5 -31.78 52.55 18.12
CA ASN A 5 -31.53 51.65 16.98
C ASN A 5 -30.29 52.08 16.15
N LYS A 6 -29.12 52.16 16.80
CA LYS A 6 -27.83 52.25 16.10
C LYS A 6 -27.61 50.92 15.37
N LYS A 7 -27.92 50.91 14.07
CA LYS A 7 -27.61 49.81 13.14
C LYS A 7 -26.12 49.49 13.21
N PHE A 8 -25.74 48.42 13.92
CA PHE A 8 -24.41 47.85 13.82
C PHE A 8 -24.27 47.18 12.45
N ALA A 9 -23.27 47.57 11.68
CA ALA A 9 -22.99 46.97 10.37
C ALA A 9 -22.15 45.69 10.53
N GLU A 10 -22.39 44.72 9.64
CA GLU A 10 -21.57 43.50 9.61
C GLU A 10 -20.15 43.80 9.14
N VAL A 11 -19.18 43.08 9.71
CA VAL A 11 -17.77 43.15 9.27
C VAL A 11 -17.64 42.74 7.81
N LYS A 12 -16.81 43.47 7.06
CA LYS A 12 -16.46 43.08 5.70
C LYS A 12 -15.41 41.97 5.77
N LEU A 13 -15.62 40.89 5.02
CA LEU A 13 -14.69 39.77 4.98
C LEU A 13 -13.73 39.92 3.81
N GLN A 14 -12.44 39.80 4.07
CA GLN A 14 -11.44 39.64 3.02
C GLN A 14 -11.10 38.15 2.92
N LEU A 15 -11.42 37.54 1.78
CA LEU A 15 -11.14 36.14 1.48
C LEU A 15 -9.91 36.02 0.57
N ASP A 16 -9.18 34.91 0.66
CA ASP A 16 -8.11 34.57 -0.28
C ASP A 16 -8.65 33.95 -1.59
N GLU A 17 -7.75 33.61 -2.53
CA GLU A 17 -8.09 33.01 -3.84
C GLU A 17 -8.78 31.64 -3.73
N LEU A 18 -8.71 31.00 -2.55
CA LEU A 18 -9.32 29.70 -2.25
C LEU A 18 -10.61 29.84 -1.43
N GLY A 19 -11.04 31.07 -1.12
CA GLY A 19 -12.27 31.36 -0.38
C GLY A 19 -12.12 31.30 1.14
N PHE A 20 -10.90 31.19 1.69
CA PHE A 20 -10.67 31.22 3.14
C PHE A 20 -10.62 32.64 3.66
N LEU A 21 -11.15 32.84 4.87
CA LEU A 21 -11.15 34.14 5.52
C LEU A 21 -9.74 34.55 5.95
N GLN A 22 -9.22 35.59 5.31
CA GLN A 22 -7.90 36.14 5.61
C GLN A 22 -7.98 37.17 6.74
N LYS A 23 -8.95 38.11 6.67
CA LYS A 23 -9.09 39.20 7.63
C LYS A 23 -10.54 39.70 7.76
N HIS A 24 -10.85 40.25 8.93
CA HIS A 24 -12.06 41.05 9.16
C HIS A 24 -11.73 42.54 8.96
N LEU A 25 -12.57 43.24 8.19
CA LEU A 25 -12.42 44.67 7.92
C LEU A 25 -13.58 45.45 8.54
N CYS A 26 -13.24 46.58 9.16
CA CYS A 26 -14.25 47.49 9.70
C CYS A 26 -15.13 48.03 8.55
N PRO A 27 -16.46 47.89 8.62
CA PRO A 27 -17.34 48.33 7.55
C PRO A 27 -17.36 49.86 7.36
N TYR A 28 -16.99 50.61 8.41
CA TYR A 28 -17.03 52.08 8.42
C TYR A 28 -15.73 52.73 7.94
N CYS A 29 -14.56 52.14 8.23
CA CYS A 29 -13.27 52.75 7.92
C CYS A 29 -12.29 51.82 7.17
N ASN A 30 -12.72 50.61 6.82
CA ASN A 30 -11.92 49.59 6.13
C ASN A 30 -10.61 49.23 6.84
N SER A 31 -10.49 49.50 8.15
CA SER A 31 -9.33 49.10 8.93
C SER A 31 -9.38 47.62 9.27
N GLU A 32 -8.22 46.97 9.21
CA GLU A 32 -7.99 45.59 9.65
C GLU A 32 -7.89 45.46 11.19
N ASN A 33 -7.75 46.57 11.91
CA ASN A 33 -7.55 46.58 13.37
C ASN A 33 -8.90 46.52 14.09
N LEU A 34 -9.53 45.35 14.03
CA LEU A 34 -10.73 45.00 14.79
C LEU A 34 -10.33 44.16 16.01
N LYS A 35 -10.68 44.62 17.21
CA LYS A 35 -10.55 43.82 18.44
C LYS A 35 -11.88 43.20 18.81
N LEU A 36 -11.88 41.91 19.12
CA LEU A 36 -13.03 41.24 19.70
C LEU A 36 -13.35 41.89 21.05
N ASN A 37 -14.57 42.35 21.20
CA ASN A 37 -15.08 42.99 22.41
C ASN A 37 -15.80 41.96 23.30
N HIS A 38 -16.79 41.27 22.76
CA HIS A 38 -17.49 40.18 23.42
C HIS A 38 -18.19 39.27 22.40
N VAL A 39 -18.71 38.14 22.87
CA VAL A 39 -19.58 37.24 22.10
C VAL A 39 -20.90 37.15 22.87
N ASP A 40 -22.03 37.34 22.18
CA ASP A 40 -23.35 37.23 22.81
C ASP A 40 -23.81 35.77 22.99
N ASP A 41 -24.93 35.59 23.67
CA ASP A 41 -25.54 34.29 23.99
C ASP A 41 -25.97 33.49 22.76
N VAL A 42 -26.20 34.14 21.63
CA VAL A 42 -26.50 33.49 20.34
C VAL A 42 -25.23 33.24 19.49
N GLY A 43 -24.05 33.63 19.97
CA GLY A 43 -22.75 33.38 19.33
C GLY A 43 -22.35 34.42 18.28
N THR A 44 -22.94 35.61 18.29
CA THR A 44 -22.52 36.75 17.46
C THR A 44 -21.25 37.33 18.06
N GLU A 45 -20.20 37.44 17.25
CA GLU A 45 -18.95 38.08 17.66
C GLU A 45 -19.07 39.60 17.46
N TRP A 46 -18.84 40.36 18.52
CA TRP A 46 -18.87 41.81 18.51
C TRP A 46 -17.45 42.36 18.50
N PHE A 47 -17.12 43.16 17.48
CA PHE A 47 -15.82 43.78 17.31
C PHE A 47 -15.89 45.29 17.55
N ARG A 48 -14.82 45.84 18.13
CA ARG A 48 -14.58 47.28 18.21
C ARG A 48 -13.39 47.64 17.33
N CYS A 49 -13.58 48.59 16.42
CA CYS A 49 -12.49 49.09 15.60
C CYS A 49 -11.57 50.01 16.41
N GLU A 50 -10.28 49.72 16.40
CA GLU A 50 -9.29 50.55 17.09
C GLU A 50 -9.07 51.90 16.40
N LYS A 51 -9.32 51.97 15.09
CA LYS A 51 -9.11 53.19 14.30
C LYS A 51 -10.26 54.19 14.43
N CYS A 52 -11.51 53.74 14.32
CA CYS A 52 -12.67 54.64 14.33
C CYS A 52 -13.59 54.47 15.55
N GLY A 53 -13.29 53.53 16.45
CA GLY A 53 -14.07 53.29 17.67
C GLY A 53 -15.44 52.65 17.45
N SER A 54 -15.88 52.46 16.20
CA SER A 54 -17.17 51.87 15.84
C SER A 54 -17.27 50.41 16.25
N PHE A 55 -18.49 49.99 16.59
CA PHE A 55 -18.82 48.59 16.83
C PHE A 55 -19.40 47.95 15.56
N CYS A 56 -18.99 46.73 15.27
CA CYS A 56 -19.48 45.93 14.15
C CYS A 56 -19.59 44.46 14.56
N THR A 57 -20.45 43.71 13.89
CA THR A 57 -20.79 42.33 14.27
C THR A 57 -20.37 41.33 13.21
N TYR A 58 -20.04 40.12 13.61
CA TYR A 58 -19.92 38.97 12.73
C TYR A 58 -20.90 37.88 13.18
N ARG A 59 -21.93 37.63 12.36
CA ARG A 59 -22.89 36.57 12.61
C ARG A 59 -22.53 35.37 11.75
N LYS A 60 -22.11 34.27 12.36
CA LYS A 60 -21.94 33.00 11.64
C LYS A 60 -23.33 32.50 11.24
N THR A 61 -23.54 32.25 9.94
CA THR A 61 -24.76 31.60 9.46
C THR A 61 -24.85 30.19 10.06
N LYS A 62 -26.07 29.68 10.23
CA LYS A 62 -26.30 28.31 10.73
C LYS A 62 -25.51 27.28 9.91
N GLU A 63 -25.54 27.42 8.57
CA GLU A 63 -24.79 26.58 7.63
C GLU A 63 -23.26 26.64 7.86
N LYS A 64 -22.70 27.84 8.14
CA LYS A 64 -21.26 27.98 8.40
C LYS A 64 -20.87 27.42 9.77
N ARG A 65 -21.76 27.54 10.77
CA ARG A 65 -21.61 26.88 12.08
C ARG A 65 -21.66 25.36 11.95
N GLU A 66 -22.62 24.82 11.19
CA GLU A 66 -22.73 23.40 10.91
C GLU A 66 -21.50 22.89 10.14
N LEU A 67 -20.97 23.68 9.19
CA LEU A 67 -19.74 23.36 8.46
C LEU A 67 -18.50 23.43 9.35
N GLU A 68 -18.35 24.46 10.19
CA GLU A 68 -17.26 24.59 11.14
C GLU A 68 -17.33 23.52 12.24
N GLU A 69 -18.52 23.14 12.73
CA GLU A 69 -18.71 22.00 13.65
C GLU A 69 -18.41 20.66 12.98
N ALA A 70 -18.76 20.50 11.70
CA ALA A 70 -18.40 19.32 10.92
C ALA A 70 -16.89 19.23 10.65
N LEU A 71 -16.21 20.37 10.50
CA LEU A 71 -14.75 20.46 10.32
C LEU A 71 -13.99 20.41 11.66
N ALA A 72 -14.59 20.88 12.76
CA ALA A 72 -13.99 20.95 14.09
C ALA A 72 -14.24 19.71 14.94
N LYS A 73 -15.20 18.84 14.57
CA LYS A 73 -15.15 17.46 14.99
C LYS A 73 -13.96 16.83 14.27
N PRO A 74 -12.85 16.47 14.96
CA PRO A 74 -12.01 15.44 14.38
C PRO A 74 -12.95 14.29 14.07
N PHE A 75 -12.92 13.76 12.86
CA PHE A 75 -13.45 12.44 12.59
C PHE A 75 -12.65 11.46 13.45
N GLN A 76 -12.92 11.44 14.76
CA GLN A 76 -12.48 10.44 15.71
C GLN A 76 -13.33 9.21 15.39
N HIS A 77 -12.99 8.59 14.27
CA HIS A 77 -13.44 7.26 13.98
C HIS A 77 -12.93 6.38 15.12
N ASP A 78 -13.77 5.50 15.67
CA ASP A 78 -13.39 4.58 16.74
C ASP A 78 -12.14 3.76 16.37
N VAL A 79 -11.49 3.18 17.38
CA VAL A 79 -10.40 2.23 17.14
C VAL A 79 -10.94 1.11 16.24
N LEU A 80 -10.24 0.86 15.14
CA LEU A 80 -10.65 -0.10 14.13
C LEU A 80 -9.86 -1.38 14.36
N THR A 81 -10.56 -2.45 14.77
CA THR A 81 -9.94 -3.76 15.00
C THR A 81 -9.67 -4.47 13.67
N ILE A 82 -8.87 -5.54 13.72
CA ILE A 82 -8.65 -6.40 12.54
C ILE A 82 -9.96 -7.01 12.02
N ASP A 83 -10.90 -7.36 12.90
CA ASP A 83 -12.20 -7.92 12.50
C ASP A 83 -13.07 -6.88 11.79
N ASP A 84 -13.08 -5.64 12.29
CA ASP A 84 -13.77 -4.53 11.63
C ASP A 84 -13.17 -4.30 10.24
N LEU A 85 -11.84 -4.30 10.13
CA LEU A 85 -11.15 -4.16 8.85
C LEU A 85 -11.55 -5.29 7.88
N ILE A 86 -11.49 -6.54 8.34
CA ILE A 86 -11.86 -7.73 7.57
C ILE A 86 -13.31 -7.62 7.06
N GLN A 87 -14.23 -7.16 7.91
CA GLN A 87 -15.64 -7.01 7.57
C GLN A 87 -15.84 -5.93 6.49
N ILE A 88 -15.21 -4.77 6.66
CA ILE A 88 -15.32 -3.65 5.70
C ILE A 88 -14.75 -4.06 4.34
N LEU A 89 -13.55 -4.64 4.33
CA LEU A 89 -12.91 -5.14 3.12
C LEU A 89 -13.70 -6.32 2.50
N GLY A 90 -14.45 -7.05 3.34
CA GLY A 90 -15.38 -8.12 2.98
C GLY A 90 -16.57 -7.68 2.13
N SER A 91 -16.81 -6.38 1.96
CA SER A 91 -17.80 -5.87 1.02
C SER A 91 -17.51 -6.29 -0.43
N THR A 92 -16.23 -6.28 -0.86
CA THR A 92 -15.80 -6.74 -2.18
C THR A 92 -14.84 -7.93 -2.17
N VAL A 93 -14.01 -8.09 -1.14
CA VAL A 93 -13.07 -9.22 -1.02
C VAL A 93 -13.63 -10.25 -0.04
N LYS A 94 -14.43 -11.20 -0.56
CA LYS A 94 -15.05 -12.28 0.21
C LYS A 94 -14.00 -13.28 0.70
N HIS A 95 -14.10 -13.65 1.99
CA HIS A 95 -13.08 -14.45 2.70
C HIS A 95 -11.69 -13.81 2.62
N ASP A 96 -10.61 -14.61 2.50
CA ASP A 96 -9.24 -14.12 2.40
C ASP A 96 -8.87 -13.17 3.55
N ASN A 97 -9.30 -13.52 4.77
CA ASN A 97 -9.32 -12.61 5.91
C ASN A 97 -7.93 -12.04 6.23
N GLU A 98 -6.94 -12.90 6.39
CA GLU A 98 -5.56 -12.53 6.63
C GLU A 98 -4.98 -11.84 5.40
N ASN A 99 -5.21 -12.40 4.20
CA ASN A 99 -4.69 -11.86 2.94
C ASN A 99 -5.13 -10.41 2.70
N LYS A 100 -6.42 -10.09 2.86
CA LYS A 100 -6.95 -8.75 2.59
C LYS A 100 -6.55 -7.76 3.68
N ALA A 101 -6.53 -8.17 4.95
CA ALA A 101 -6.08 -7.33 6.06
C ALA A 101 -4.60 -6.99 5.91
N ILE A 102 -3.73 -7.99 5.73
CA ILE A 102 -2.28 -7.80 5.56
C ILE A 102 -2.00 -6.94 4.33
N THR A 103 -2.70 -7.16 3.22
CA THR A 103 -2.51 -6.37 1.99
C THR A 103 -2.86 -4.90 2.22
N PHE A 104 -4.01 -4.62 2.82
CA PHE A 104 -4.43 -3.26 3.11
C PHE A 104 -3.47 -2.56 4.07
N LEU A 105 -3.11 -3.22 5.18
CA LEU A 105 -2.17 -2.70 6.18
C LEU A 105 -0.78 -2.42 5.57
N THR A 106 -0.28 -3.33 4.74
CA THR A 106 1.01 -3.14 4.05
C THR A 106 0.97 -1.98 3.06
N MET A 107 -0.17 -1.76 2.39
CA MET A 107 -0.37 -0.58 1.53
C MET A 107 -0.38 0.73 2.34
N LEU A 108 -0.90 0.74 3.58
CA LEU A 108 -0.85 1.93 4.45
C LEU A 108 0.59 2.36 4.78
N LEU A 109 1.50 1.39 4.98
CA LEU A 109 2.90 1.68 5.30
C LEU A 109 3.62 2.50 4.22
N THR A 110 3.07 2.56 2.99
CA THR A 110 3.55 3.46 1.94
C THR A 110 3.69 4.92 2.42
N TYR A 111 2.87 5.36 3.37
CA TYR A 111 2.89 6.73 3.86
C TYR A 111 3.94 7.02 4.94
N THR A 112 4.67 6.00 5.40
CA THR A 112 5.80 6.14 6.34
C THR A 112 7.11 6.45 5.61
N GLU A 113 8.19 6.70 6.35
CA GLU A 113 9.49 6.98 5.77
C GLU A 113 10.25 5.71 5.35
N GLU A 114 10.16 4.61 6.13
CA GLU A 114 11.00 3.41 5.94
C GLU A 114 10.32 2.08 6.28
N ASP A 115 9.05 2.07 6.67
CA ASP A 115 8.38 0.84 7.16
C ASP A 115 7.72 0.03 6.03
N GLN A 116 7.90 0.40 4.76
CA GLN A 116 7.33 -0.32 3.62
C GLN A 116 7.86 -1.76 3.54
N ILE A 117 7.00 -2.68 3.11
CA ILE A 117 7.39 -4.07 2.80
C ILE A 117 6.75 -4.51 1.48
N ASN A 118 7.27 -5.60 0.90
CA ASN A 118 6.82 -6.11 -0.38
C ASN A 118 5.99 -7.39 -0.24
N LEU A 119 4.91 -7.48 -1.02
CA LEU A 119 3.98 -8.61 -1.03
C LEU A 119 4.11 -9.42 -2.32
N GLY A 120 4.00 -10.74 -2.20
CA GLY A 120 3.95 -11.65 -3.33
C GLY A 120 2.68 -12.49 -3.29
N PHE A 121 1.75 -12.23 -4.21
CA PHE A 121 0.62 -13.12 -4.48
C PHE A 121 1.04 -14.22 -5.43
N LEU A 122 1.31 -15.42 -4.89
CA LEU A 122 1.60 -16.63 -5.65
C LEU A 122 0.41 -17.57 -5.58
N ALA A 123 -0.30 -17.69 -6.70
CA ALA A 123 -1.35 -18.68 -6.84
C ALA A 123 -1.61 -19.00 -8.30
N GLU A 124 -2.24 -20.14 -8.57
CA GLU A 124 -2.62 -20.51 -9.92
C GLU A 124 -3.45 -19.42 -10.63
N SER A 125 -3.42 -19.40 -11.96
CA SER A 125 -4.27 -18.48 -12.73
C SER A 125 -5.75 -18.66 -12.39
N SER A 126 -6.49 -17.54 -12.38
CA SER A 126 -7.93 -17.47 -12.09
C SER A 126 -8.36 -17.67 -10.63
N THR A 127 -7.44 -17.75 -9.67
CA THR A 127 -7.74 -17.82 -8.21
C THR A 127 -8.03 -16.46 -7.56
N GLY A 128 -7.95 -15.36 -8.32
CA GLY A 128 -8.13 -14.01 -7.80
C GLY A 128 -6.84 -13.34 -7.29
N LYS A 129 -5.66 -13.82 -7.68
CA LYS A 129 -4.35 -13.26 -7.24
C LYS A 129 -4.21 -11.74 -7.43
N SER A 130 -4.69 -11.20 -8.55
CA SER A 130 -4.66 -9.75 -8.81
C SER A 130 -5.88 -9.03 -8.25
N TYR A 131 -6.95 -9.76 -7.92
CA TYR A 131 -8.22 -9.18 -7.50
C TYR A 131 -8.10 -8.45 -6.15
N ILE A 132 -7.48 -9.11 -5.16
CA ILE A 132 -7.31 -8.55 -3.81
C ILE A 132 -6.58 -7.19 -3.86
N PRO A 133 -5.33 -7.08 -4.36
CA PRO A 133 -4.65 -5.78 -4.38
C PRO A 133 -5.33 -4.75 -5.28
N LEU A 134 -5.96 -5.16 -6.39
CA LEU A 134 -6.70 -4.23 -7.26
C LEU A 134 -7.92 -3.64 -6.58
N GLU A 135 -8.74 -4.45 -5.91
CA GLU A 135 -9.92 -3.96 -5.21
C GLU A 135 -9.55 -3.12 -4.00
N LEU A 136 -8.50 -3.51 -3.25
CA LEU A 136 -8.03 -2.74 -2.11
C LEU A 136 -7.39 -1.39 -2.51
N SER A 137 -6.81 -1.29 -3.72
CA SER A 137 -6.27 -0.02 -4.22
C SER A 137 -7.31 1.10 -4.33
N TRP A 138 -8.60 0.77 -4.35
CA TRP A 138 -9.70 1.76 -4.41
C TRP A 138 -9.79 2.65 -3.16
N TYR A 139 -9.34 2.16 -2.01
CA TYR A 139 -9.33 2.92 -0.76
C TYR A 139 -8.20 3.96 -0.70
N PHE A 140 -7.26 3.92 -1.64
CA PHE A 140 -6.10 4.80 -1.70
C PHE A 140 -6.29 5.88 -2.78
N PRO A 141 -5.64 7.04 -2.65
CA PRO A 141 -5.64 8.07 -3.68
C PRO A 141 -5.06 7.55 -5.00
N GLU A 142 -5.71 7.82 -6.12
CA GLU A 142 -5.33 7.27 -7.42
C GLU A 142 -3.92 7.70 -7.84
N GLU A 143 -3.49 8.90 -7.45
CA GLU A 143 -2.16 9.41 -7.74
C GLU A 143 -1.03 8.64 -7.04
N ASP A 144 -1.34 7.89 -5.97
CA ASP A 144 -0.38 7.07 -5.23
C ASP A 144 -0.30 5.64 -5.77
N ILE A 145 -1.24 5.23 -6.63
CA ILE A 145 -1.34 3.86 -7.14
C ILE A 145 -0.74 3.74 -8.55
N ILE A 146 0.22 2.84 -8.72
CA ILE A 146 0.82 2.49 -10.01
C ILE A 146 0.47 1.04 -10.37
N LYS A 147 -0.39 0.83 -11.38
CA LYS A 147 -0.78 -0.51 -11.85
C LYS A 147 -0.03 -0.86 -13.13
N LEU A 148 0.70 -1.98 -13.11
CA LEU A 148 1.54 -2.42 -14.23
C LEU A 148 1.20 -3.84 -14.65
N GLY A 149 0.78 -4.02 -15.90
CA GLY A 149 0.58 -5.35 -16.49
C GLY A 149 1.91 -6.05 -16.76
N TYR A 150 2.71 -5.45 -17.64
CA TYR A 150 4.08 -5.84 -17.91
C TYR A 150 4.95 -4.59 -17.94
N ALA A 151 6.17 -4.68 -17.41
CA ALA A 151 7.13 -3.59 -17.44
C ALA A 151 8.52 -4.09 -17.83
N SER A 152 9.02 -3.60 -18.95
CA SER A 152 10.45 -3.63 -19.28
C SER A 152 11.19 -2.54 -18.51
N PRO A 153 12.52 -2.61 -18.34
CA PRO A 153 13.27 -1.53 -17.74
C PRO A 153 13.05 -0.20 -18.46
N THR A 154 13.19 -0.18 -19.78
CA THR A 154 13.04 1.04 -20.59
C THR A 154 11.65 1.65 -20.44
N SER A 155 10.59 0.84 -20.52
CA SER A 155 9.21 1.33 -20.37
C SER A 155 8.91 1.87 -18.98
N PHE A 156 9.43 1.22 -17.92
CA PHE A 156 9.24 1.66 -16.55
C PHE A 156 9.92 3.01 -16.30
N PHE A 157 11.22 3.10 -16.59
CA PHE A 157 11.99 4.31 -16.26
C PHE A 157 11.66 5.50 -17.19
N HIS A 158 11.18 5.28 -18.41
CA HIS A 158 10.70 6.38 -19.26
C HIS A 158 9.25 6.76 -18.98
N GLY A 159 8.40 5.82 -18.56
CA GLY A 159 7.01 6.11 -18.23
C GLY A 159 6.86 6.99 -16.98
N TYR A 160 7.70 6.75 -15.96
CA TYR A 160 7.64 7.47 -14.68
C TYR A 160 8.81 8.42 -14.45
N GLY A 161 9.73 8.54 -15.42
CA GLY A 161 10.93 9.37 -15.29
C GLY A 161 10.68 10.81 -15.72
N VAL A 162 10.92 11.75 -14.81
CA VAL A 162 10.99 13.17 -15.13
C VAL A 162 12.44 13.52 -15.47
N LEU A 163 12.68 14.16 -16.61
CA LEU A 163 14.02 14.61 -16.97
C LEU A 163 14.40 15.81 -16.08
N MET A 164 15.48 15.65 -15.33
CA MET A 164 16.03 16.65 -14.40
C MET A 164 17.36 17.18 -14.94
N LEU A 165 17.61 18.47 -14.74
CA LEU A 165 18.93 19.07 -14.87
C LEU A 165 19.85 18.59 -13.74
N LYS A 166 21.15 18.82 -13.89
CA LYS A 166 22.17 18.39 -12.91
C LYS A 166 21.91 18.97 -11.51
N GLU A 167 21.30 20.15 -11.47
CA GLU A 167 20.97 20.90 -10.26
C GLU A 167 19.68 20.39 -9.57
N GLY A 168 19.03 19.34 -10.08
CA GLY A 168 17.80 18.79 -9.52
C GLY A 168 16.54 19.57 -9.91
N ILE A 169 16.60 20.35 -10.99
CA ILE A 169 15.48 21.14 -11.51
C ILE A 169 14.82 20.39 -12.68
N PRO A 170 13.48 20.20 -12.70
CA PRO A 170 12.80 19.60 -13.84
C PRO A 170 13.05 20.39 -15.14
N VAL A 171 13.32 19.67 -16.23
CA VAL A 171 13.50 20.31 -17.54
C VAL A 171 12.18 20.88 -18.03
N ASN A 172 12.11 22.21 -18.12
CA ASN A 172 10.99 22.89 -18.78
C ASN A 172 11.17 22.89 -20.30
N TRP A 173 10.38 22.07 -21.00
CA TRP A 173 10.43 21.95 -22.45
C TRP A 173 9.95 23.20 -23.20
N GLU A 174 9.21 24.11 -22.56
CA GLU A 174 8.79 25.38 -23.17
C GLU A 174 9.95 26.34 -23.40
N MET A 175 11.05 26.15 -22.65
CA MET A 175 12.31 26.88 -22.81
C MET A 175 13.15 26.33 -23.97
N LYS A 176 12.75 25.21 -24.59
CA LYS A 176 13.45 24.67 -25.75
C LYS A 176 13.38 25.70 -26.89
N PRO A 177 14.53 26.12 -27.46
CA PRO A 177 14.55 27.08 -28.54
C PRO A 177 13.75 26.57 -29.75
N THR A 178 12.71 27.30 -30.14
CA THR A 178 11.95 27.04 -31.37
C THR A 178 12.34 28.06 -32.42
N LYS A 179 12.28 27.67 -33.70
CA LYS A 179 12.57 28.59 -34.81
C LYS A 179 11.71 29.87 -34.76
N ALA A 180 10.46 29.76 -34.31
CA ALA A 180 9.55 30.91 -34.19
C ALA A 180 10.00 31.89 -33.08
N LYS A 181 10.17 31.40 -31.83
CA LYS A 181 10.62 32.25 -30.71
C LYS A 181 11.98 32.90 -30.99
N VAL A 182 12.92 32.15 -31.55
CA VAL A 182 14.25 32.70 -31.88
C VAL A 182 14.17 33.79 -32.96
N LYS A 183 13.22 33.68 -33.88
CA LYS A 183 13.01 34.70 -34.92
C LYS A 183 12.42 35.98 -34.31
N GLU A 184 11.40 35.83 -33.47
CA GLU A 184 10.77 36.93 -32.74
C GLU A 184 11.77 37.67 -31.84
N ASP A 185 12.54 36.95 -31.02
CA ASP A 185 13.58 37.54 -30.17
C ASP A 185 14.61 38.33 -31.00
N LEU A 186 14.99 37.80 -32.17
CA LEU A 186 15.99 38.41 -33.03
C LEU A 186 15.47 39.68 -33.73
N GLU A 187 14.19 39.70 -34.10
CA GLU A 187 13.52 40.86 -34.71
C GLU A 187 13.31 42.00 -33.67
N LEU A 188 13.25 41.68 -32.37
CA LEU A 188 13.25 42.67 -31.29
C LEU A 188 14.66 43.23 -30.98
N GLU A 189 15.70 42.41 -31.13
CA GLU A 189 17.10 42.80 -30.84
C GLU A 189 17.78 43.53 -32.01
N LYS A 190 17.38 43.26 -33.26
CA LYS A 190 18.06 43.74 -34.47
C LYS A 190 17.06 44.15 -35.55
N ASP A 191 17.18 45.38 -36.07
CA ASP A 191 16.42 45.83 -37.23
C ASP A 191 16.87 45.08 -38.51
N ASN A 192 15.89 44.53 -39.26
CA ASN A 192 16.08 43.76 -40.50
C ASN A 192 17.15 42.63 -40.40
N PRO A 193 16.92 41.59 -39.58
CA PRO A 193 17.87 40.48 -39.44
C PRO A 193 17.97 39.65 -40.72
N SER A 194 19.19 39.28 -41.12
CA SER A 194 19.42 38.42 -42.28
C SER A 194 19.10 36.95 -41.96
N ARG A 195 18.93 36.13 -43.00
CA ARG A 195 18.73 34.67 -42.84
C ARG A 195 19.91 34.00 -42.13
N GLU A 196 21.13 34.49 -42.33
CA GLU A 196 22.35 33.97 -41.71
C GLU A 196 22.43 34.35 -40.22
N ASP A 197 21.98 35.55 -39.85
CA ASP A 197 21.83 35.97 -38.45
C ASP A 197 20.86 35.04 -37.70
N PHE A 198 19.73 34.72 -38.33
CA PHE A 198 18.74 33.80 -37.78
C PHE A 198 19.30 32.38 -37.57
N GLU A 199 19.96 31.82 -38.58
CA GLU A 199 20.56 30.49 -38.45
C GLU A 199 21.64 30.44 -37.37
N THR A 200 22.45 31.50 -37.25
CA THR A 200 23.49 31.62 -36.23
C THR A 200 22.89 31.74 -34.83
N ALA A 201 21.89 32.60 -34.64
CA ALA A 201 21.19 32.77 -33.37
C ALA A 201 20.50 31.46 -32.93
N TYR A 202 19.83 30.77 -33.86
CA TYR A 202 19.20 29.48 -33.59
C TYR A 202 20.23 28.40 -33.22
N LYS A 203 21.34 28.30 -33.95
CA LYS A 203 22.43 27.36 -33.62
C LYS A 203 23.04 27.67 -32.24
N ARG A 204 23.21 28.95 -31.88
CA ARG A 204 23.71 29.38 -30.56
C ARG A 204 22.77 28.95 -29.44
N LYS A 205 21.50 29.35 -29.49
CA LYS A 205 20.49 28.98 -28.48
C LYS A 205 20.32 27.45 -28.37
N MET A 206 20.38 26.72 -29.49
CA MET A 206 20.36 25.25 -29.48
C MET A 206 21.61 24.63 -28.84
N ARG A 207 22.79 25.23 -28.97
CA ARG A 207 24.01 24.77 -28.27
C ARG A 207 23.88 24.97 -26.76
N GLU A 208 23.42 26.14 -26.32
CA GLU A 208 23.14 26.44 -24.91
C GLU A 208 22.14 25.44 -24.32
N TRP A 209 21.03 25.19 -25.03
CA TRP A 209 20.05 24.17 -24.66
C TRP A 209 20.66 22.77 -24.51
N ASN A 210 21.47 22.33 -25.47
CA ASN A 210 22.14 21.03 -25.41
C ASN A 210 23.18 20.96 -24.28
N GLN A 211 23.81 22.09 -23.94
CA GLN A 211 24.76 22.19 -22.84
C GLN A 211 24.06 22.13 -21.48
N LEU A 212 22.88 22.74 -21.34
CA LEU A 212 22.03 22.58 -20.15
C LEU A 212 21.62 21.13 -19.95
N LEU A 213 21.27 20.43 -21.02
CA LEU A 213 20.93 19.00 -20.96
C LEU A 213 22.14 18.09 -20.70
N LYS A 214 23.37 18.60 -20.72
CA LYS A 214 24.57 17.81 -20.48
C LYS A 214 24.67 17.47 -18.99
N GLY A 215 24.59 16.18 -18.66
CA GLY A 215 24.54 15.71 -17.28
C GLY A 215 23.12 15.65 -16.69
N SER A 216 22.09 15.88 -17.51
CA SER A 216 20.71 15.59 -17.13
C SER A 216 20.51 14.09 -16.82
N TYR A 217 19.58 13.81 -15.92
CA TYR A 217 19.21 12.46 -15.51
C TYR A 217 17.68 12.35 -15.41
N TYR A 218 17.14 11.14 -15.53
CA TYR A 218 15.73 10.88 -15.29
C TYR A 218 15.54 10.57 -13.81
N LEU A 219 14.66 11.28 -13.12
CA LEU A 219 14.25 10.98 -11.76
C LEU A 219 12.96 10.17 -11.80
N VAL A 220 12.97 8.98 -11.22
CA VAL A 220 11.78 8.18 -10.92
C VAL A 220 11.55 8.24 -9.42
N ASP A 221 10.59 9.05 -8.99
CA ASP A 221 10.23 9.18 -7.58
C ASP A 221 9.13 8.16 -7.22
N LEU A 222 9.49 7.26 -6.32
CA LEU A 222 8.62 6.20 -5.79
C LEU A 222 8.16 6.48 -4.36
N HIS A 223 8.51 7.65 -3.78
CA HIS A 223 8.02 8.02 -2.45
C HIS A 223 6.50 7.99 -2.41
N LYS A 224 5.98 7.35 -1.36
CA LYS A 224 4.55 7.25 -1.09
C LYS A 224 3.76 6.65 -2.28
N LYS A 225 4.39 5.75 -3.07
CA LYS A 225 3.73 4.99 -4.14
C LYS A 225 3.50 3.54 -3.77
N ILE A 226 2.32 3.04 -4.16
CA ILE A 226 1.97 1.62 -4.14
C ILE A 226 2.06 1.10 -5.57
N ILE A 227 2.98 0.17 -5.82
CA ILE A 227 3.19 -0.42 -7.14
C ILE A 227 2.57 -1.81 -7.17
N ILE A 228 1.62 -2.03 -8.07
CA ILE A 228 0.94 -3.31 -8.25
C ILE A 228 1.32 -3.88 -9.62
N PHE A 229 2.16 -4.90 -9.61
CA PHE A 229 2.47 -5.70 -10.79
C PHE A 229 1.41 -6.80 -10.95
N LEU A 230 0.63 -6.75 -12.02
CA LEU A 230 -0.44 -7.71 -12.33
C LEU A 230 0.09 -9.03 -12.92
N ASP A 231 1.31 -9.00 -13.45
CA ASP A 231 2.11 -10.16 -13.82
C ASP A 231 3.58 -9.90 -13.46
N MET A 232 4.42 -10.94 -13.51
CA MET A 232 5.83 -10.82 -13.19
C MET A 232 6.53 -9.86 -14.17
N PRO A 233 7.15 -8.76 -13.68
CA PRO A 233 7.90 -7.86 -14.54
C PRO A 233 9.13 -8.55 -15.13
N HIS A 234 9.75 -7.93 -16.13
CA HIS A 234 10.95 -8.49 -16.75
C HIS A 234 12.08 -8.67 -15.72
N ASP A 235 12.78 -9.80 -15.74
CA ASP A 235 13.81 -10.15 -14.75
C ASP A 235 14.89 -9.06 -14.59
N LEU A 236 15.30 -8.43 -15.70
CA LEU A 236 16.24 -7.32 -15.68
C LEU A 236 15.72 -6.07 -14.93
N LEU A 237 14.41 -5.83 -14.92
CA LEU A 237 13.81 -4.75 -14.13
C LEU A 237 13.88 -5.11 -12.64
N LEU A 238 13.53 -6.35 -12.26
CA LEU A 238 13.66 -6.83 -10.89
C LEU A 238 15.10 -6.71 -10.40
N GLN A 239 16.07 -7.18 -11.19
CA GLN A 239 17.50 -7.08 -10.86
C GLN A 239 17.94 -5.65 -10.55
N ARG A 240 17.43 -4.66 -11.30
CA ARG A 240 17.74 -3.24 -11.10
C ARG A 240 17.04 -2.63 -9.90
N LEU A 241 15.88 -3.14 -9.50
CA LEU A 241 15.12 -2.65 -8.35
C LEU A 241 15.46 -3.40 -7.04
N ARG A 242 16.34 -4.40 -7.06
CA ARG A 242 16.64 -5.26 -5.89
C ARG A 242 17.02 -4.51 -4.62
N SER A 243 17.93 -3.53 -4.72
CA SER A 243 18.37 -2.76 -3.54
C SER A 243 17.22 -1.95 -2.94
N LEU A 244 16.33 -1.43 -3.80
CA LEU A 244 15.16 -0.66 -3.39
C LEU A 244 14.06 -1.57 -2.80
N LEU A 245 13.83 -2.75 -3.40
CA LEU A 245 12.91 -3.78 -2.88
C LEU A 245 13.42 -4.47 -1.59
N SER A 246 14.71 -4.36 -1.30
CA SER A 246 15.29 -4.84 -0.03
C SER A 246 15.31 -3.73 1.04
N HIS A 247 14.90 -2.51 0.67
CA HIS A 247 14.97 -1.31 1.50
C HIS A 247 16.39 -0.97 2.00
N ASP A 248 17.43 -1.37 1.23
CA ASP A 248 18.84 -1.13 1.57
C ASP A 248 19.29 0.29 1.22
N GLU A 249 18.89 0.77 0.03
CA GLU A 249 19.28 2.08 -0.51
C GLU A 249 18.03 2.87 -0.92
N LYS A 250 17.85 4.07 -0.35
CA LYS A 250 16.75 4.99 -0.70
C LYS A 250 16.90 5.57 -2.12
N GLU A 251 18.10 5.59 -2.66
CA GLU A 251 18.40 6.14 -3.97
C GLU A 251 19.32 5.18 -4.73
N ILE A 252 18.91 4.79 -5.95
CA ILE A 252 19.70 3.92 -6.82
C ILE A 252 19.94 4.59 -8.17
N VAL A 253 21.14 4.42 -8.72
CA VAL A 253 21.50 4.93 -10.05
C VAL A 253 21.50 3.78 -11.06
N VAL A 254 20.64 3.90 -12.06
CA VAL A 254 20.46 2.92 -13.14
C VAL A 254 20.89 3.54 -14.47
N TRP A 255 21.72 2.82 -15.21
CA TRP A 255 22.20 3.24 -16.53
C TRP A 255 21.45 2.46 -17.60
N ILE A 256 20.83 3.18 -18.56
CA ILE A 256 20.10 2.57 -19.67
C ILE A 256 20.65 3.06 -20.99
N THR A 257 20.94 2.13 -21.88
CA THR A 257 21.45 2.42 -23.21
C THR A 257 20.31 2.31 -24.22
N ASP A 258 19.94 3.44 -24.85
CA ASP A 258 18.97 3.47 -25.95
C ASP A 258 19.68 3.52 -27.30
N LYS A 259 19.10 2.83 -28.29
CA LYS A 259 19.55 2.88 -29.68
C LYS A 259 18.84 4.03 -30.40
N LYS A 260 19.59 4.99 -30.98
CA LYS A 260 19.02 6.03 -31.85
C LYS A 260 18.69 5.45 -33.22
N GLU A 261 17.65 5.99 -33.86
CA GLU A 261 17.28 5.69 -35.26
C GLU A 261 18.45 5.88 -36.26
N LYS A 262 19.41 6.76 -35.95
CA LYS A 262 20.62 7.00 -36.74
C LYS A 262 21.89 6.34 -36.16
N GLY A 263 21.77 5.12 -35.62
CA GLY A 263 22.89 4.19 -35.42
C GLY A 263 23.80 4.39 -34.20
N GLY A 264 23.55 5.38 -33.35
CA GLY A 264 24.33 5.61 -32.12
C GLY A 264 23.65 5.08 -30.85
N TYR A 265 24.42 4.61 -29.88
CA TYR A 265 23.94 4.34 -28.53
C TYR A 265 23.98 5.62 -27.69
N ARG A 266 22.92 5.90 -26.94
CA ARG A 266 22.91 6.95 -25.93
C ARG A 266 22.62 6.33 -24.58
N THR A 267 23.57 6.47 -23.65
CA THR A 267 23.35 6.13 -22.26
C THR A 267 22.58 7.26 -21.58
N LYS A 268 21.51 6.90 -20.88
CA LYS A 268 20.70 7.76 -20.02
C LYS A 268 20.94 7.34 -18.58
N ASN A 269 21.16 8.33 -17.73
CA ASN A 269 21.28 8.15 -16.29
C ASN A 269 19.88 8.26 -15.70
N ILE A 270 19.47 7.27 -14.92
CA ILE A 270 18.21 7.26 -14.19
C ILE A 270 18.55 7.17 -12.71
N VAL A 271 17.89 8.00 -11.91
CA VAL A 271 17.93 7.96 -10.45
C VAL A 271 16.54 7.53 -10.01
N VAL A 272 16.45 6.41 -9.29
CA VAL A 272 15.20 5.98 -8.64
C VAL A 272 15.31 6.34 -7.18
N LYS A 273 14.29 7.01 -6.64
CA LYS A 273 14.30 7.55 -5.28
C LYS A 273 13.05 7.13 -4.51
N GLY A 274 13.24 6.83 -3.22
CA GLY A 274 12.16 6.59 -2.28
C GLY A 274 11.73 5.13 -2.22
N PHE A 275 11.25 4.72 -1.05
CA PHE A 275 10.66 3.41 -0.86
C PHE A 275 9.18 3.41 -1.26
N ALA A 276 8.78 2.33 -1.91
CA ALA A 276 7.41 2.05 -2.30
C ALA A 276 6.97 0.72 -1.69
N THR A 277 5.67 0.56 -1.43
CA THR A 277 5.08 -0.75 -1.20
C THR A 277 4.87 -1.42 -2.55
N VAL A 278 5.49 -2.58 -2.79
CA VAL A 278 5.35 -3.30 -4.05
C VAL A 278 4.57 -4.61 -3.86
N VAL A 279 3.58 -4.82 -4.72
CA VAL A 279 2.76 -6.03 -4.76
C VAL A 279 2.99 -6.76 -6.08
N PHE A 280 3.47 -8.00 -6.00
CA PHE A 280 3.69 -8.87 -7.16
C PHE A 280 2.57 -9.89 -7.28
N CYS A 281 1.83 -9.89 -8.39
CA CYS A 281 0.86 -10.94 -8.70
C CYS A 281 1.49 -11.89 -9.73
N THR A 282 1.86 -13.11 -9.32
CA THR A 282 2.46 -14.09 -10.24
C THR A 282 1.77 -15.44 -10.18
N ALA A 283 1.63 -16.06 -11.35
CA ALA A 283 1.12 -17.42 -11.47
C ALA A 283 2.21 -18.49 -11.38
N LYS A 284 3.49 -18.10 -11.47
CA LYS A 284 4.61 -19.03 -11.53
C LYS A 284 5.18 -19.28 -10.15
N PHE A 285 5.17 -20.54 -9.73
CA PHE A 285 5.85 -21.01 -8.52
C PHE A 285 7.39 -20.91 -8.60
N THR A 286 7.93 -20.59 -9.78
CA THR A 286 9.37 -20.52 -10.09
C THR A 286 9.95 -19.11 -9.90
N MET A 287 9.59 -18.39 -8.85
CA MET A 287 10.41 -17.26 -8.42
C MET A 287 11.73 -17.80 -7.85
N ALA A 288 12.84 -17.13 -8.15
CA ALA A 288 14.12 -17.46 -7.53
C ALA A 288 13.99 -17.36 -6.00
N GLU A 289 14.60 -18.28 -5.27
CA GLU A 289 14.52 -18.39 -3.81
C GLU A 289 14.91 -17.07 -3.10
N GLN A 290 15.89 -16.36 -3.68
CA GLN A 290 16.29 -15.05 -3.19
C GLN A 290 15.17 -14.00 -3.27
N GLU A 291 14.29 -14.05 -4.27
CA GLU A 291 13.16 -13.11 -4.37
C GLU A 291 12.00 -13.54 -3.47
N LYS A 292 11.71 -14.84 -3.37
CA LYS A 292 10.68 -15.36 -2.45
C LYS A 292 10.96 -14.95 -1.01
N THR A 293 12.22 -14.99 -0.61
CA THR A 293 12.64 -14.63 0.74
C THR A 293 12.65 -13.11 0.98
N ARG A 294 12.45 -12.27 -0.05
CA ARG A 294 12.25 -10.80 0.09
C ARG A 294 10.78 -10.40 0.16
N LEU A 295 9.86 -11.28 -0.24
CA LEU A 295 8.43 -11.01 -0.27
C LEU A 295 7.71 -11.70 0.89
N LEU A 296 6.71 -11.05 1.47
CA LEU A 296 5.70 -11.74 2.26
C LEU A 296 4.74 -12.44 1.29
N LEU A 297 4.72 -13.77 1.31
CA LEU A 297 3.97 -14.58 0.34
C LEU A 297 2.53 -14.77 0.81
N LEU A 298 1.60 -14.43 -0.06
CA LEU A 298 0.16 -14.60 0.13
C LEU A 298 -0.39 -15.46 -1.00
N SER A 299 -1.41 -16.27 -0.71
CA SER A 299 -2.16 -17.02 -1.72
C SER A 299 -3.64 -16.92 -1.43
N PRO A 300 -4.48 -16.52 -2.40
CA PRO A 300 -5.92 -16.52 -2.22
C PRO A 300 -6.44 -17.90 -1.82
N GLU A 301 -7.43 -17.93 -0.94
CA GLU A 301 -8.16 -19.15 -0.59
C GLU A 301 -8.92 -19.73 -1.78
N VAL A 302 -9.12 -21.05 -1.81
CA VAL A 302 -9.87 -21.74 -2.89
C VAL A 302 -10.99 -22.63 -2.33
N ASN A 303 -11.44 -22.37 -1.10
CA ASN A 303 -12.53 -23.13 -0.49
C ASN A 303 -13.87 -22.90 -1.21
N GLN A 304 -14.78 -23.88 -1.09
CA GLN A 304 -16.06 -23.87 -1.81
C GLN A 304 -16.98 -22.73 -1.38
N GLU A 305 -16.95 -22.34 -0.11
CA GLU A 305 -17.78 -21.24 0.42
C GLU A 305 -17.38 -19.90 -0.24
N LYS A 306 -16.08 -19.60 -0.28
CA LYS A 306 -15.54 -18.45 -0.99
C LYS A 306 -15.93 -18.46 -2.47
N LEU A 307 -15.78 -19.60 -3.16
CA LEU A 307 -16.15 -19.69 -4.57
C LEU A 307 -17.64 -19.37 -4.77
N ARG A 308 -18.53 -19.83 -3.89
CA ARG A 308 -19.96 -19.51 -3.95
C ARG A 308 -20.21 -18.02 -3.74
N GLU A 309 -19.65 -17.42 -2.69
CA GLU A 309 -19.87 -16.00 -2.38
C GLU A 309 -19.27 -15.07 -3.45
N THR A 310 -18.09 -15.41 -3.97
CA THR A 310 -17.44 -14.63 -5.04
C THR A 310 -18.20 -14.72 -6.36
N ILE A 311 -18.78 -15.89 -6.70
CA ILE A 311 -19.67 -16.02 -7.86
C ILE A 311 -20.93 -15.18 -7.65
N ALA A 312 -21.56 -15.24 -6.47
CA ALA A 312 -22.75 -14.45 -6.17
C ALA A 312 -22.48 -12.93 -6.30
N LEU A 313 -21.38 -12.45 -5.71
CA LEU A 313 -20.94 -11.06 -5.83
C LEU A 313 -20.66 -10.66 -7.29
N LYS A 314 -20.05 -11.56 -8.07
CA LYS A 314 -19.75 -11.31 -9.48
C LYS A 314 -21.03 -11.25 -10.32
N ILE A 315 -22.00 -12.12 -10.06
CA ILE A 315 -23.33 -12.08 -10.71
C ILE A 315 -24.01 -10.75 -10.37
N GLU A 316 -24.01 -10.34 -9.10
CA GLU A 316 -24.59 -9.06 -8.67
C GLU A 316 -23.95 -7.89 -9.43
N LYS A 317 -22.61 -7.84 -9.44
CA LYS A 317 -21.83 -6.79 -10.13
C LYS A 317 -22.07 -6.75 -11.64
N GLU A 318 -22.18 -7.90 -12.30
CA GLU A 318 -22.37 -7.98 -13.75
C GLU A 318 -23.83 -7.79 -14.18
N SER A 319 -24.79 -8.04 -13.28
CA SER A 319 -26.23 -7.85 -13.55
C SER A 319 -26.60 -6.37 -13.62
N ASP A 320 -26.06 -5.55 -12.71
CA ASP A 320 -26.22 -4.10 -12.73
C ASP A 320 -24.96 -3.41 -12.19
N ARG A 321 -24.07 -3.02 -13.10
CA ARG A 321 -22.80 -2.37 -12.75
C ARG A 321 -23.01 -0.99 -12.15
N GLU A 322 -24.02 -0.26 -12.58
CA GLU A 322 -24.25 1.12 -12.14
C GLU A 322 -24.78 1.13 -10.70
N ALA A 323 -25.81 0.31 -10.41
CA ALA A 323 -26.34 0.16 -9.07
C ALA A 323 -25.29 -0.42 -8.10
N PHE A 324 -24.51 -1.40 -8.56
CA PHE A 324 -23.42 -1.97 -7.75
C PHE A 324 -22.37 -0.91 -7.38
N ASN A 325 -21.88 -0.15 -8.37
CA ASN A 325 -20.88 0.89 -8.14
C ASN A 325 -21.43 2.00 -7.24
N LYS A 326 -22.67 2.43 -7.46
CA LYS A 326 -23.34 3.43 -6.63
C LYS A 326 -23.43 2.96 -5.17
N ARG A 327 -23.88 1.73 -4.93
CA ARG A 327 -23.93 1.15 -3.58
C ARG A 327 -22.54 1.09 -2.93
N MET A 328 -21.52 0.65 -3.67
CA MET A 328 -20.14 0.59 -3.17
C MET A 328 -19.55 1.96 -2.84
N LEU A 329 -19.90 2.98 -3.62
CA LEU A 329 -19.54 4.37 -3.37
C LEU A 329 -20.30 4.94 -2.18
N GLU A 330 -21.56 4.56 -1.99
CA GLU A 330 -22.43 5.09 -0.95
C GLU A 330 -22.25 4.41 0.42
N ASP A 331 -21.63 3.23 0.46
CA ASP A 331 -21.33 2.45 1.67
C ASP A 331 -20.58 3.32 2.72
N PRO A 332 -21.21 3.59 3.89
CA PRO A 332 -20.64 4.44 4.92
C PRO A 332 -19.32 3.92 5.49
N GLN A 333 -19.17 2.60 5.64
CA GLN A 333 -17.96 2.01 6.20
C GLN A 333 -16.80 2.08 5.20
N ARG A 334 -17.09 1.88 3.90
CA ARG A 334 -16.08 2.04 2.85
C ARG A 334 -15.59 3.48 2.72
N LYS A 335 -16.52 4.45 2.76
CA LYS A 335 -16.20 5.89 2.78
C LYS A 335 -15.32 6.24 3.98
N MET A 336 -15.74 5.83 5.17
CA MET A 336 -14.98 6.03 6.41
C MET A 336 -13.55 5.48 6.31
N LEU A 337 -13.36 4.27 5.76
CA LEU A 337 -12.03 3.70 5.61
C LEU A 337 -11.18 4.48 4.60
N LYS A 338 -11.78 4.96 3.51
CA LYS A 338 -11.11 5.82 2.52
C LYS A 338 -10.71 7.18 3.11
N ASP A 339 -11.60 7.81 3.90
CA ASP A 339 -11.34 9.07 4.59
C ASP A 339 -10.25 8.92 5.64
N ARG A 340 -10.20 7.76 6.32
CA ARG A 340 -9.11 7.40 7.23
C ARG A 340 -7.77 7.27 6.50
N VAL A 341 -7.72 6.64 5.32
CA VAL A 341 -6.50 6.57 4.49
C VAL A 341 -6.02 7.98 4.10
N ALA A 342 -6.94 8.85 3.67
CA ALA A 342 -6.62 10.24 3.35
C ALA A 342 -6.09 11.00 4.58
N SER A 343 -6.68 10.76 5.75
CA SER A 343 -6.23 11.33 7.03
C SER A 343 -4.83 10.85 7.42
N ILE A 344 -4.50 9.57 7.21
CA ILE A 344 -3.15 9.03 7.43
C ILE A 344 -2.13 9.73 6.53
N LYS A 345 -2.43 9.87 5.23
CA LYS A 345 -1.58 10.60 4.27
C LYS A 345 -1.36 12.05 4.71
N ALA A 346 -2.42 12.74 5.13
CA ALA A 346 -2.37 14.13 5.58
C ALA A 346 -1.63 14.30 6.93
N ALA A 347 -1.73 13.32 7.82
CA ALA A 347 -1.06 13.36 9.13
C ALA A 347 0.47 13.35 9.03
N ASN A 348 1.03 12.90 7.90
CA ASN A 348 2.45 12.89 7.57
C ASN A 348 3.31 12.26 8.68
N ILE A 349 2.88 11.10 9.17
CA ILE A 349 3.60 10.30 10.17
C ILE A 349 4.78 9.64 9.48
N LYS A 350 5.99 9.99 9.90
CA LYS A 350 7.23 9.45 9.30
C LYS A 350 7.65 8.15 9.94
N HIS A 351 7.47 8.02 11.26
CA HIS A 351 8.02 6.91 12.03
C HIS A 351 6.99 6.29 12.97
N ILE A 352 7.10 4.99 13.19
CA ILE A 352 6.25 4.26 14.13
C ILE A 352 7.18 3.58 15.13
N LYS A 353 7.14 4.02 16.39
CA LYS A 353 8.06 3.60 17.44
C LYS A 353 7.44 2.49 18.27
N ILE A 354 8.21 1.43 18.46
CA ILE A 354 7.87 0.32 19.37
C ILE A 354 8.63 0.56 20.68
N PRO A 355 7.94 0.84 21.80
CA PRO A 355 8.56 1.01 23.12
C PRO A 355 9.39 -0.20 23.54
N GLU A 356 10.35 0.00 24.44
CA GLU A 356 11.25 -1.06 24.93
C GLU A 356 10.47 -2.23 25.56
N GLU A 357 9.42 -1.93 26.32
CA GLU A 357 8.56 -2.94 26.95
C GLU A 357 7.90 -3.84 25.90
N LYS A 358 7.31 -3.25 24.86
CA LYS A 358 6.69 -3.99 23.75
C LYS A 358 7.72 -4.74 22.92
N ARG A 359 8.90 -4.16 22.70
CA ARG A 359 10.00 -4.84 22.00
C ARG A 359 10.43 -6.11 22.72
N SER A 360 10.55 -6.03 24.05
CA SER A 360 10.89 -7.17 24.90
C SER A 360 9.80 -8.24 24.85
N GLN A 361 8.53 -7.84 24.92
CA GLN A 361 7.38 -8.73 24.78
C GLN A 361 7.37 -9.46 23.43
N ILE A 362 7.50 -8.72 22.32
CA ILE A 362 7.53 -9.28 20.96
C ILE A 362 8.68 -10.27 20.82
N TYR A 363 9.87 -9.91 21.34
CA TYR A 363 11.05 -10.78 21.28
C TYR A 363 10.84 -12.09 22.04
N GLN A 364 10.34 -12.03 23.28
CA GLN A 364 10.10 -13.24 24.08
C GLN A 364 9.05 -14.14 23.42
N GLN A 365 7.92 -13.58 23.00
CA GLN A 365 6.87 -14.34 22.32
C GLN A 365 7.40 -14.98 21.03
N PHE A 366 8.15 -14.23 20.21
CA PHE A 366 8.75 -14.78 19.00
C PHE A 366 9.74 -15.92 19.28
N LEU A 367 10.54 -15.86 20.35
CA LEU A 367 11.43 -16.95 20.73
C LEU A 367 10.70 -18.17 21.30
N GLU A 368 9.62 -17.96 22.05
CA GLU A 368 8.79 -19.05 22.57
C GLU A 368 8.16 -19.86 21.44
N ASP A 369 7.72 -19.18 20.39
CA ASP A 369 7.11 -19.78 19.20
C ASP A 369 8.18 -20.42 18.29
N HIS A 370 9.43 -19.95 18.35
CA HIS A 370 10.56 -20.46 17.55
C HIS A 370 11.68 -21.03 18.42
N ARG A 371 11.56 -22.31 18.79
CA ARG A 371 12.57 -23.02 19.60
C ARG A 371 13.99 -22.96 19.00
N PHE A 372 14.11 -22.95 17.68
CA PHE A 372 15.38 -22.81 16.97
C PHE A 372 15.27 -21.72 15.91
N LEU A 373 16.21 -20.78 15.92
CA LEU A 373 16.27 -19.70 14.95
C LEU A 373 16.99 -20.13 13.68
N ILE A 374 16.42 -19.80 12.53
CA ILE A 374 17.04 -19.95 11.20
C ILE A 374 17.27 -18.57 10.57
N PRO A 375 18.19 -18.43 9.59
CA PRO A 375 18.48 -17.14 8.95
C PRO A 375 17.26 -16.38 8.41
N ARG A 376 16.21 -17.12 7.99
CA ARG A 376 14.96 -16.54 7.48
C ARG A 376 14.21 -15.70 8.53
N HIS A 377 14.26 -16.10 9.80
CA HIS A 377 13.54 -15.43 10.88
C HIS A 377 13.94 -13.95 11.04
N GLN A 378 15.13 -13.55 10.58
CA GLN A 378 15.53 -12.13 10.56
C GLN A 378 14.66 -11.27 9.64
N ARG A 379 14.12 -11.86 8.56
CA ARG A 379 13.19 -11.17 7.67
C ARG A 379 11.75 -11.30 8.15
N ASP A 380 11.43 -12.45 8.74
CA ASP A 380 10.08 -12.69 9.22
C ASP A 380 9.73 -11.82 10.43
N ILE A 381 10.67 -11.61 11.37
CA ILE A 381 10.49 -10.64 12.46
C ILE A 381 10.26 -9.22 11.93
N THR A 382 10.99 -8.80 10.88
CA THR A 382 10.80 -7.48 10.27
C THR A 382 9.39 -7.33 9.67
N ARG A 383 8.84 -8.39 9.09
CA ARG A 383 7.47 -8.40 8.55
C ARG A 383 6.43 -8.35 9.66
N LEU A 384 6.62 -9.11 10.75
CA LEU A 384 5.77 -9.02 11.94
C LEU A 384 5.75 -7.59 12.48
N LEU A 385 6.92 -6.96 12.66
CA LEU A 385 7.03 -5.58 13.10
C LEU A 385 6.34 -4.60 12.14
N ALA A 386 6.45 -4.81 10.83
CA ALA A 386 5.76 -4.00 9.83
C ALA A 386 4.23 -4.11 9.96
N ILE A 387 3.68 -5.32 10.17
CA ILE A 387 2.23 -5.50 10.37
C ILE A 387 1.76 -4.82 11.67
N ILE A 388 2.51 -4.96 12.77
CA ILE A 388 2.23 -4.25 14.04
C ILE A 388 2.19 -2.75 13.81
N LYS A 389 3.22 -2.21 13.15
CA LYS A 389 3.30 -0.78 12.82
C LYS A 389 2.14 -0.33 11.93
N ALA A 390 1.76 -1.14 10.94
CA ALA A 390 0.65 -0.82 10.06
C ALA A 390 -0.69 -0.72 10.81
N HIS A 391 -0.91 -1.59 11.81
CA HIS A 391 -2.09 -1.52 12.66
C HIS A 391 -2.09 -0.25 13.53
N ALA A 392 -0.93 0.12 14.08
CA ALA A 392 -0.76 1.39 14.79
C ALA A 392 -1.06 2.59 13.88
N LEU A 393 -0.60 2.55 12.63
CA LEU A 393 -0.83 3.59 11.64
C LEU A 393 -2.31 3.69 11.23
N LEU A 394 -2.99 2.57 11.05
CA LEU A 394 -4.44 2.52 10.83
C LEU A 394 -5.18 3.26 11.94
N ASN A 395 -4.71 3.12 13.17
CA ASN A 395 -5.32 3.70 14.37
C ASN A 395 -4.60 4.94 14.92
N PHE A 396 -3.83 5.65 14.09
CA PHE A 396 -2.93 6.72 14.55
C PHE A 396 -3.58 7.81 15.41
N MET A 397 -4.88 8.10 15.20
CA MET A 397 -5.63 9.10 15.98
C MET A 397 -5.80 8.70 17.45
N HIS A 398 -5.67 7.41 17.75
CA HIS A 398 -5.75 6.81 19.09
C HIS A 398 -4.38 6.32 19.58
N ARG A 399 -3.30 6.82 18.98
CA ARG A 399 -1.93 6.52 19.40
C ARG A 399 -1.28 7.77 19.95
N GLU A 400 -0.41 7.58 20.94
CA GLU A 400 0.43 8.67 21.42
C GLU A 400 1.31 9.17 20.28
N ARG A 401 1.30 10.48 20.03
CA ARG A 401 2.11 11.12 18.99
C ARG A 401 3.27 11.90 19.61
N VAL A 402 4.48 11.55 19.20
CA VAL A 402 5.73 12.18 19.64
C VAL A 402 6.45 12.75 18.42
N GLY A 403 6.20 14.03 18.11
CA GLY A 403 6.70 14.70 16.91
C GLY A 403 6.14 14.09 15.62
N ASP A 404 7.04 13.69 14.72
CA ASP A 404 6.69 13.01 13.46
C ASP A 404 6.45 11.49 13.64
N ALA A 405 6.37 11.01 14.89
CA ALA A 405 6.22 9.60 15.21
C ALA A 405 4.96 9.28 16.03
N ILE A 406 4.45 8.06 15.88
CA ILE A 406 3.42 7.49 16.77
C ILE A 406 3.99 6.30 17.56
N ILE A 407 3.38 6.00 18.70
CA ILE A 407 3.78 4.92 19.60
C ILE A 407 2.82 3.73 19.50
N VAL A 408 3.38 2.53 19.39
CA VAL A 408 2.66 1.24 19.33
C VAL A 408 2.12 0.84 20.70
N ASP A 409 0.89 0.32 20.75
CA ASP A 409 0.24 -0.20 21.96
C ASP A 409 0.14 -1.75 21.99
N ASP A 410 -0.54 -2.30 23.00
CA ASP A 410 -0.78 -3.75 23.13
C ASP A 410 -1.68 -4.33 22.03
N ASP A 411 -2.70 -3.58 21.63
CA ASP A 411 -3.68 -4.02 20.62
C ASP A 411 -2.99 -4.18 19.27
N ASP A 412 -2.05 -3.29 18.94
CA ASP A 412 -1.21 -3.36 17.76
C ASP A 412 -0.33 -4.62 17.73
N VAL A 413 0.27 -4.96 18.88
CA VAL A 413 1.10 -6.16 19.02
C VAL A 413 0.26 -7.42 18.85
N ALA A 414 -0.89 -7.49 19.53
CA ALA A 414 -1.81 -8.63 19.42
C ALA A 414 -2.35 -8.80 17.99
N ALA A 415 -2.73 -7.70 17.33
CA ALA A 415 -3.17 -7.70 15.94
C ALA A 415 -2.08 -8.19 14.98
N GLY A 416 -0.83 -7.75 15.19
CA GLY A 416 0.32 -8.17 14.40
C GLY A 416 0.59 -9.66 14.49
N PHE A 417 0.64 -10.22 15.70
CA PHE A 417 0.83 -11.66 15.90
C PHE A 417 -0.32 -12.49 15.32
N ARG A 418 -1.57 -12.05 15.51
CA ARG A 418 -2.75 -12.71 14.93
C ARG A 418 -2.61 -12.85 13.41
N LEU A 419 -2.28 -11.75 12.72
CA LEU A 419 -2.17 -11.75 11.26
C LEU A 419 -0.93 -12.52 10.78
N TYR A 420 0.22 -12.33 11.43
CA TYR A 420 1.46 -13.00 11.08
C TYR A 420 1.31 -14.52 11.16
N TYR A 421 0.81 -15.06 12.29
CA TYR A 421 0.67 -16.51 12.46
C TYR A 421 -0.38 -17.14 11.54
N GLY A 422 -1.36 -16.37 11.06
CA GLY A 422 -2.29 -16.85 10.04
C GLY A 422 -1.63 -17.24 8.71
N ILE A 423 -0.40 -16.77 8.44
CA ILE A 423 0.35 -17.09 7.22
C ILE A 423 1.78 -17.58 7.47
N ALA A 424 2.24 -17.60 8.73
CA ALA A 424 3.62 -17.85 9.12
C ALA A 424 4.13 -19.21 8.67
N GLU A 425 3.37 -20.28 8.92
CA GLU A 425 3.84 -21.67 8.72
C GLU A 425 4.31 -21.93 7.28
N ALA A 426 3.49 -21.54 6.29
CA ALA A 426 3.88 -21.66 4.88
C ALA A 426 5.02 -20.71 4.52
N ASN A 427 4.99 -19.48 5.04
CA ASN A 427 5.99 -18.47 4.74
C ASN A 427 7.35 -18.85 5.31
N GLU A 428 7.46 -19.36 6.53
CA GLU A 428 8.72 -19.75 7.18
C GLU A 428 9.38 -20.92 6.44
N LEU A 429 8.58 -21.85 5.92
CA LEU A 429 9.02 -22.92 5.02
C LEU A 429 9.45 -22.41 3.63
N GLY A 430 9.15 -21.16 3.28
CA GLY A 430 9.40 -20.63 1.94
C GLY A 430 8.47 -21.18 0.86
N LEU A 431 7.35 -21.76 1.28
CA LEU A 431 6.33 -22.27 0.40
C LEU A 431 5.26 -21.21 0.15
N PRO A 432 4.70 -21.16 -1.08
CA PRO A 432 3.41 -20.52 -1.29
C PRO A 432 2.35 -21.13 -0.34
N PRO A 433 1.52 -20.33 0.33
CA PRO A 433 0.46 -20.84 1.20
C PRO A 433 -0.47 -21.85 0.53
N GLU A 434 -0.73 -21.73 -0.79
CA GLU A 434 -1.49 -22.73 -1.56
C GLU A 434 -0.82 -24.12 -1.56
N ILE A 435 0.51 -24.20 -1.75
CA ILE A 435 1.25 -25.47 -1.75
C ILE A 435 1.24 -26.11 -0.36
N PHE A 436 1.39 -25.29 0.67
CA PHE A 436 1.36 -25.79 2.05
C PHE A 436 -0.02 -26.36 2.43
N ARG A 437 -1.11 -25.70 2.04
CA ARG A 437 -2.48 -26.22 2.22
C ARG A 437 -2.70 -27.54 1.49
N ILE A 438 -2.14 -27.70 0.29
CA ILE A 438 -2.16 -28.97 -0.44
C ILE A 438 -1.48 -30.07 0.38
N PHE A 439 -0.32 -29.78 0.99
CA PHE A 439 0.33 -30.74 1.88
C PHE A 439 -0.51 -31.08 3.11
N GLN A 440 -1.14 -30.10 3.76
CA GLN A 440 -2.01 -30.34 4.92
C GLN A 440 -3.17 -31.30 4.58
N HIS A 441 -3.79 -31.15 3.42
CA HIS A 441 -4.85 -32.07 2.97
C HIS A 441 -4.29 -33.42 2.48
N LEU A 442 -3.07 -33.43 1.93
CA LEU A 442 -2.42 -34.64 1.43
C LEU A 442 -1.92 -35.53 2.57
N LYS A 443 -1.46 -34.94 3.68
CA LYS A 443 -0.83 -35.65 4.80
C LYS A 443 -1.69 -36.80 5.34
N PRO A 444 -2.99 -36.63 5.67
CA PRO A 444 -3.83 -37.74 6.11
C PRO A 444 -3.93 -38.87 5.06
N TYR A 445 -4.01 -38.52 3.78
CA TYR A 445 -4.06 -39.49 2.70
C TYR A 445 -2.74 -40.27 2.52
N LEU A 446 -1.60 -39.67 2.88
CA LEU A 446 -0.31 -40.34 2.87
C LEU A 446 -0.12 -41.27 4.07
N GLU A 447 -0.62 -40.89 5.24
CA GLU A 447 -0.57 -41.72 6.45
C GLU A 447 -1.34 -43.03 6.26
N ASP A 448 -2.41 -43.03 5.45
CA ASP A 448 -3.17 -44.21 5.05
C ASP A 448 -2.45 -45.10 3.99
N LYS A 449 -1.29 -44.66 3.46
CA LYS A 449 -0.56 -45.31 2.37
C LYS A 449 0.84 -45.74 2.84
N GLU A 450 1.01 -47.03 3.13
CA GLU A 450 2.30 -47.61 3.59
C GLU A 450 3.51 -47.24 2.71
N ASN A 451 3.33 -47.08 1.40
CA ASN A 451 4.40 -46.79 0.45
C ASN A 451 4.34 -45.35 -0.10
N GLY A 452 3.54 -44.45 0.49
CA GLY A 452 3.31 -43.11 -0.04
C GLY A 452 2.59 -43.11 -1.39
N VAL A 453 2.79 -42.03 -2.15
CA VAL A 453 2.12 -41.82 -3.45
C VAL A 453 3.10 -41.62 -4.58
N ASN A 454 2.81 -42.23 -5.72
CA ASN A 454 3.43 -41.82 -6.98
C ASN A 454 2.69 -40.62 -7.59
N ARG A 455 3.27 -40.04 -8.65
CA ARG A 455 2.68 -38.86 -9.31
C ARG A 455 1.26 -39.08 -9.84
N ARG A 456 0.92 -40.27 -10.35
CA ARG A 456 -0.44 -40.56 -10.87
C ARG A 456 -1.45 -40.64 -9.74
N GLU A 457 -1.09 -41.28 -8.64
CA GLU A 457 -1.91 -41.37 -7.43
C GLU A 457 -2.14 -39.97 -6.84
N PHE A 458 -1.10 -39.13 -6.80
CA PHE A 458 -1.24 -37.72 -6.41
C PHE A 458 -2.21 -36.96 -7.33
N GLN A 459 -2.11 -37.13 -8.65
CA GLN A 459 -3.04 -36.49 -9.60
C GLN A 459 -4.50 -36.93 -9.37
N GLN A 460 -4.72 -38.21 -9.10
CA GLN A 460 -6.05 -38.75 -8.81
C GLN A 460 -6.60 -38.20 -7.49
N TRP A 461 -5.78 -38.19 -6.44
CA TRP A 461 -6.12 -37.61 -5.15
C TRP A 461 -6.45 -36.11 -5.28
N TYR A 462 -5.64 -35.38 -6.04
CA TYR A 462 -5.84 -33.95 -6.28
C TYR A 462 -7.18 -33.69 -6.98
N TYR A 463 -7.52 -34.50 -7.98
CA TYR A 463 -8.83 -34.42 -8.64
C TYR A 463 -9.99 -34.71 -7.68
N ASN A 464 -9.87 -35.74 -6.84
CA ASN A 464 -10.91 -36.09 -5.89
C ASN A 464 -11.13 -35.00 -4.82
N THR A 465 -10.05 -34.33 -4.41
CA THR A 465 -10.07 -33.32 -3.32
C THR A 465 -10.46 -31.93 -3.83
N TYR A 466 -9.92 -31.51 -4.97
CA TYR A 466 -10.08 -30.15 -5.50
C TYR A 466 -11.00 -30.08 -6.73
N HIS A 467 -11.52 -31.23 -7.20
CA HIS A 467 -12.36 -31.35 -8.40
C HIS A 467 -11.72 -30.73 -9.65
N LYS A 468 -10.38 -30.78 -9.72
CA LYS A 468 -9.57 -30.15 -10.77
C LYS A 468 -8.50 -31.11 -11.27
N ILE A 469 -8.35 -31.18 -12.59
CA ILE A 469 -7.26 -31.95 -13.21
C ILE A 469 -5.96 -31.14 -13.15
N ILE A 470 -4.89 -31.78 -12.69
CA ILE A 470 -3.55 -31.19 -12.67
C ILE A 470 -2.62 -31.89 -13.66
N GLY A 471 -1.94 -31.08 -14.48
CA GLY A 471 -0.99 -31.59 -15.48
C GLY A 471 0.29 -32.15 -14.85
N ASN A 472 0.98 -33.03 -15.59
CA ASN A 472 2.19 -33.71 -15.11
C ASN A 472 3.28 -32.75 -14.61
N LYS A 473 3.46 -31.61 -15.30
CA LYS A 473 4.46 -30.59 -14.94
C LYS A 473 4.14 -29.97 -13.58
N ALA A 474 2.92 -29.44 -13.41
CA ALA A 474 2.48 -28.81 -12.17
C ALA A 474 2.49 -29.79 -10.98
N ALA A 475 2.03 -31.02 -11.18
CA ALA A 475 2.10 -32.06 -10.15
C ALA A 475 3.54 -32.33 -9.70
N THR A 476 4.47 -32.41 -10.65
CA THR A 476 5.90 -32.61 -10.34
C THR A 476 6.49 -31.41 -9.61
N GLU A 477 6.11 -30.17 -9.99
CA GLU A 477 6.57 -28.94 -9.33
C GLU A 477 6.09 -28.86 -7.88
N ILE A 478 4.84 -29.22 -7.59
CA ILE A 478 4.29 -29.25 -6.22
C ILE A 478 5.04 -30.28 -5.37
N LEU A 479 5.13 -31.52 -5.83
CA LEU A 479 5.78 -32.60 -5.08
C LEU A 479 7.26 -32.28 -4.81
N LYS A 480 7.99 -31.77 -5.80
CA LYS A 480 9.38 -31.32 -5.63
C LYS A 480 9.52 -30.13 -4.68
N SER A 481 8.55 -29.21 -4.66
CA SER A 481 8.59 -28.07 -3.72
C SER A 481 8.45 -28.56 -2.29
N LEU A 482 7.54 -29.51 -2.03
CA LEU A 482 7.35 -30.12 -0.71
C LEU A 482 8.56 -30.97 -0.27
N ASP A 483 9.17 -31.70 -1.20
CA ASP A 483 10.41 -32.44 -0.96
C ASP A 483 11.59 -31.51 -0.64
N SER A 484 11.73 -30.40 -1.38
CA SER A 484 12.85 -29.45 -1.18
C SER A 484 12.88 -28.78 0.19
N VAL A 485 11.72 -28.69 0.87
CA VAL A 485 11.60 -28.14 2.22
C VAL A 485 11.52 -29.23 3.29
N GLY A 486 11.67 -30.50 2.90
CA GLY A 486 11.70 -31.64 3.80
C GLY A 486 10.35 -32.03 4.38
N LEU A 487 9.22 -31.63 3.76
CA LEU A 487 7.88 -32.11 4.15
C LEU A 487 7.56 -33.48 3.54
N LEU A 488 8.08 -33.74 2.33
CA LEU A 488 8.05 -35.04 1.68
C LEU A 488 9.48 -35.56 1.49
N ILE A 489 9.60 -36.86 1.27
CA ILE A 489 10.85 -37.50 0.84
C ILE A 489 10.58 -38.27 -0.45
N GLU A 490 11.34 -37.95 -1.49
CA GLU A 490 11.35 -38.71 -2.74
C GLU A 490 12.17 -40.01 -2.61
N GLN A 491 11.54 -41.16 -2.88
CA GLN A 491 12.19 -42.47 -2.83
C GLN A 491 11.84 -43.31 -4.08
N PRO A 492 12.73 -44.19 -4.55
CA PRO A 492 12.42 -45.11 -5.64
C PRO A 492 11.33 -46.10 -5.20
N ASP A 493 10.41 -46.43 -6.10
CA ASP A 493 9.33 -47.36 -5.82
C ASP A 493 9.88 -48.77 -5.48
N PRO A 494 9.42 -49.41 -4.38
CA PRO A 494 9.90 -50.73 -3.97
C PRO A 494 9.66 -51.83 -5.00
N LEU A 495 8.62 -51.71 -5.84
CA LEU A 495 8.21 -52.69 -6.84
C LEU A 495 8.82 -52.40 -8.22
N ASP A 496 8.94 -51.12 -8.61
CA ASP A 496 9.60 -50.73 -9.86
C ASP A 496 10.40 -49.43 -9.70
N LYS A 497 11.72 -49.58 -9.49
CA LYS A 497 12.68 -48.50 -9.25
C LYS A 497 12.75 -47.41 -10.34
N ARG A 498 12.04 -47.56 -11.47
CA ARG A 498 11.89 -46.50 -12.49
C ARG A 498 10.91 -45.41 -12.06
N PHE A 499 10.02 -45.70 -11.11
CA PHE A 499 9.06 -44.76 -10.58
C PHE A 499 9.55 -44.21 -9.24
N MET A 500 9.16 -42.96 -8.95
CA MET A 500 9.41 -42.33 -7.66
C MET A 500 8.10 -42.26 -6.87
N ARG A 501 8.21 -42.46 -5.56
CA ARG A 501 7.16 -42.32 -4.57
C ARG A 501 7.54 -41.22 -3.59
N TYR A 502 6.53 -40.49 -3.11
CA TYR A 502 6.68 -39.44 -2.12
C TYR A 502 5.98 -39.88 -0.85
N ILE A 503 6.72 -39.88 0.26
CA ILE A 503 6.23 -40.20 1.61
C ILE A 503 6.34 -38.97 2.51
N PRO A 504 5.53 -38.86 3.57
CA PRO A 504 5.72 -37.84 4.60
C PRO A 504 7.10 -37.98 5.23
N SER A 505 7.73 -36.84 5.49
CA SER A 505 8.99 -36.81 6.23
C SER A 505 8.72 -36.79 7.74
N ASP A 506 9.35 -37.71 8.49
CA ASP A 506 9.38 -37.68 9.96
C ASP A 506 10.19 -36.49 10.52
N LEU A 507 10.89 -35.76 9.65
CA LEU A 507 11.62 -34.52 10.00
C LEU A 507 10.71 -33.28 10.00
N GLY A 508 9.41 -33.45 9.72
CA GLY A 508 8.42 -32.37 9.69
C GLY A 508 8.48 -31.51 10.96
N VAL A 509 8.63 -30.20 10.74
CA VAL A 509 8.81 -29.12 11.71
C VAL A 509 8.17 -29.41 13.08
N LYS A 510 8.99 -29.72 14.09
CA LYS A 510 8.59 -29.91 15.50
C LYS A 510 7.98 -28.67 16.19
N ASN A 511 7.68 -27.59 15.45
CA ASN A 511 7.05 -26.39 16.00
C ASN A 511 5.51 -26.42 15.93
N SER A 512 4.88 -27.36 15.22
CA SER A 512 3.42 -27.28 14.93
C SER A 512 2.48 -27.92 15.96
N GLU A 513 2.96 -28.67 16.96
CA GLU A 513 2.07 -29.34 17.94
C GLU A 513 1.39 -28.39 18.96
N ARG A 514 1.63 -27.07 18.91
CA ARG A 514 0.98 -26.11 19.83
C ARG A 514 0.07 -25.07 19.20
N ALA A 515 0.08 -24.89 17.88
CA ALA A 515 -0.79 -23.89 17.22
C ALA A 515 -2.30 -24.22 17.34
N GLU A 516 -2.66 -25.49 17.56
CA GLU A 516 -4.05 -25.87 17.84
C GLU A 516 -4.54 -25.46 19.25
N LYS A 517 -3.64 -25.03 20.15
CA LYS A 517 -4.00 -24.67 21.54
C LYS A 517 -4.15 -23.17 21.80
N SER A 518 -4.00 -22.32 20.78
CA SER A 518 -4.19 -20.86 20.91
C SER A 518 -5.44 -20.38 20.17
N THR A 519 -6.57 -21.07 20.33
CA THR A 519 -7.88 -20.45 20.09
C THR A 519 -8.18 -19.52 21.28
N PRO A 520 -8.48 -18.23 21.09
CA PRO A 520 -8.97 -17.40 22.18
C PRO A 520 -10.30 -17.98 22.68
N PRO A 521 -10.56 -18.03 24.01
CA PRO A 521 -11.81 -18.55 24.52
C PRO A 521 -12.96 -17.73 23.93
N SER A 522 -13.87 -18.40 23.24
CA SER A 522 -15.16 -17.86 22.87
C SER A 522 -15.80 -17.28 24.13
N LYS A 523 -16.28 -16.03 24.05
CA LYS A 523 -16.88 -15.30 25.17
C LYS A 523 -17.98 -16.13 25.83
N GLY A 524 -17.63 -16.82 26.91
CA GLY A 524 -18.56 -17.43 27.85
C GLY A 524 -19.15 -16.33 28.71
N ILE A 525 -20.47 -16.17 28.61
CA ILE A 525 -21.28 -15.31 29.47
C ILE A 525 -21.05 -15.73 30.93
N TYR A 526 -20.42 -14.88 31.72
CA TYR A 526 -20.33 -15.06 33.17
C TYR A 526 -21.70 -14.76 33.80
N LEU A 527 -22.46 -15.81 34.10
CA LEU A 527 -23.54 -15.74 35.09
C LEU A 527 -22.88 -15.69 36.48
N ASN A 528 -23.01 -14.54 37.14
CA ASN A 528 -22.60 -14.37 38.54
C ASN A 528 -23.34 -15.36 39.44
N LYS A 529 -22.61 -16.32 40.00
CA LYS A 529 -23.02 -17.08 41.19
C LYS A 529 -22.37 -16.46 42.42
N THR A 530 -23.02 -15.47 43.00
CA THR A 530 -22.91 -15.20 44.44
C THR A 530 -24.26 -15.52 45.05
N GLY A 531 -24.48 -16.81 45.30
CA GLY A 531 -25.51 -17.26 46.22
C GLY A 531 -24.90 -17.31 47.62
N GLN A 532 -25.26 -16.33 48.44
CA GLN A 532 -25.32 -16.50 49.89
C GLN A 532 -26.60 -15.81 50.38
N ILE A 533 -27.56 -16.69 50.70
CA ILE A 533 -28.82 -16.58 51.48
C ILE A 533 -29.68 -15.34 51.25
#